data_AF-A0A6T7CUQ0-F1
#
_entry.id   AF-A0A6T7CUQ0-F1
#
_cell.length_a   1.000
_cell.length_b   1.000
_cell.length_c   1.000
_cell.angle_alpha   90.00
_cell.angle_beta   90.00
_cell.angle_gamma   90.00
#
_symmetry.space_group_name_H-M   'P 1'
#
loop_
_entity.id
_entity.type
_entity.pdbx_description
1 polymer ?
#
loop_
_entity_poly.entity_id
_entity_poly.type
_entity_poly.pdbx_seq_one_letter_code
_entity_poly.pdbx_strand_id
1 'polypeptide(L)'
;METGVNLNARRYNDLKITADRKAVELKKRLDTLACLKMENDALSDMKAKKTPESNRIEELTDEIKKANQETENKLHYRRQLEHMLRRLQKNQITFDAHINAMEEALGAAEREHEDVKALMRQLEAGKTKAVLDLHEIQRSVAVERRDRNRVISMRQNEANNAAKMEAWRVEREEMRAEFASEMRGDLSIEEERQLQTRLQAREADVEKLQKENEENTRQLNKLEEQFTQVRQATGVNSLEEMVDKFVGQEGNRNALIDERKDVEGRLADAKRRKEEAEQRFSELKASGIGSTELNREISDELNHKILSGRMELKVTKAACERLEGVLVALRQGATGLFQRLQTFMHLLESEGLQSGDVATMEPIEAINLSEFILSKMMESVGGGEASPSRFNHTMPNEEDSVDPTDPGAGNDEASTWSSLGLDDLPNPRNNVRVRSMVEQRDMDAQADDSYRPTPGRISEEEEKGGEDMENVSDHMVPDREFIKLSSSRQHSEMLRKKESDARRKKMQERLEAADEADKKNLSSMASRKKQQRDAINKLTERPEQIGMPKGISMKDDPITRSNAFLTQMPELL
;
A
#
# COMPACT_ATOMS: atom_id res chain seq x y z
N MET A 1 39.08 149.12 54.54
CA MET A 1 39.50 147.70 54.77
C MET A 1 38.31 146.74 54.84
N GLU A 2 37.14 147.15 55.36
CA GLU A 2 35.95 146.28 55.47
C GLU A 2 35.35 145.81 54.13
N THR A 3 35.45 146.61 53.06
CA THR A 3 34.91 146.26 51.74
C THR A 3 35.64 145.08 51.07
N GLY A 4 36.96 144.97 51.25
CA GLY A 4 37.76 143.86 50.72
C GLY A 4 37.53 142.54 51.47
N VAL A 5 37.30 142.61 52.78
CA VAL A 5 36.96 141.44 53.61
C VAL A 5 35.59 140.89 53.24
N ASN A 6 34.60 141.76 53.02
CA ASN A 6 33.26 141.34 52.59
C ASN A 6 33.22 140.75 51.17
N LEU A 7 34.02 141.28 50.24
CA LEU A 7 34.14 140.71 48.88
C LEU A 7 34.80 139.33 48.91
N ASN A 8 35.87 139.16 49.71
CA ASN A 8 36.53 137.87 49.88
C ASN A 8 35.65 136.86 50.63
N ALA A 9 34.86 137.29 51.62
CA ALA A 9 33.91 136.44 52.32
C ALA A 9 32.78 135.96 51.39
N ARG A 10 32.25 136.84 50.52
CA ARG A 10 31.28 136.45 49.48
C ARG A 10 31.89 135.44 48.51
N ARG A 11 33.09 135.72 47.99
CA ARG A 11 33.80 134.81 47.09
C ARG A 11 34.09 133.45 47.74
N TYR A 12 34.46 133.45 49.02
CA TYR A 12 34.65 132.21 49.79
C TYR A 12 33.33 131.45 49.96
N ASN A 13 32.23 132.13 50.29
CA ASN A 13 30.92 131.51 50.44
C ASN A 13 30.41 130.93 49.10
N ASP A 14 30.61 131.63 47.99
CA ASP A 14 30.24 131.14 46.65
C ASP A 14 31.09 129.92 46.24
N LEU A 15 32.39 129.96 46.52
CA LEU A 15 33.28 128.82 46.30
C LEU A 15 32.93 127.64 47.21
N LYS A 16 32.51 127.89 48.45
CA LYS A 16 32.05 126.86 49.38
C LYS A 16 30.74 126.23 48.92
N ILE A 17 29.74 127.02 48.54
CA ILE A 17 28.46 126.52 48.01
C ILE A 17 28.68 125.70 46.74
N THR A 18 29.57 126.14 45.85
CA THR A 18 29.89 125.39 44.62
C THR A 18 30.68 124.12 44.92
N ALA A 19 31.61 124.13 45.89
CA ALA A 19 32.29 122.94 46.37
C ALA A 19 31.34 121.94 47.02
N ASP A 20 30.43 122.39 47.88
CA ASP A 20 29.42 121.57 48.55
C ASP A 20 28.45 120.94 47.53
N ARG A 21 28.00 121.72 46.53
CA ARG A 21 27.18 121.21 45.42
C ARG A 21 27.90 120.12 44.62
N LYS A 22 29.17 120.35 44.27
CA LYS A 22 30.00 119.36 43.57
C LYS A 22 30.27 118.12 44.43
N ALA A 23 30.42 118.27 45.74
CA ALA A 23 30.58 117.14 46.66
C ALA A 23 29.31 116.28 46.73
N VAL A 24 28.13 116.90 46.79
CA VAL A 24 26.84 116.19 46.74
C VAL A 24 26.65 115.50 45.39
N GLU A 25 27.00 116.15 44.28
CA GLU A 25 26.92 115.54 42.95
C GLU A 25 27.89 114.37 42.79
N LEU A 26 29.14 114.51 43.28
CA LEU A 26 30.12 113.44 43.29
C LEU A 26 29.61 112.24 44.09
N LYS A 27 29.03 112.48 45.27
CA LYS A 27 28.45 111.42 46.10
C LYS A 27 27.33 110.68 45.36
N LYS A 28 26.39 111.41 44.74
CA LYS A 28 25.33 110.80 43.91
C LYS A 28 25.91 109.97 42.77
N ARG A 29 26.94 110.47 42.09
CA ARG A 29 27.61 109.74 41.00
C ARG A 29 28.32 108.48 41.50
N LEU A 30 28.95 108.53 42.67
CA LEU A 30 29.56 107.36 43.32
C LEU A 30 28.51 106.31 43.68
N ASP A 31 27.37 106.72 44.23
CA ASP A 31 26.25 105.81 44.54
C ASP A 31 25.71 105.16 43.26
N THR A 32 25.51 105.93 42.18
CA THR A 32 25.09 105.36 40.89
C THR A 32 26.13 104.42 40.29
N LEU A 33 27.41 104.74 40.44
CA LEU A 33 28.50 103.90 39.95
C LEU A 33 28.58 102.59 40.75
N ALA A 34 28.30 102.63 42.06
CA ALA A 34 28.22 101.44 42.89
C ALA A 34 27.05 100.53 42.47
N CYS A 35 25.85 101.10 42.25
CA CYS A 35 24.71 100.33 41.74
C CYS A 35 25.02 99.70 40.37
N LEU A 36 25.56 100.49 39.43
CA LEU A 36 25.91 100.00 38.10
C LEU A 36 27.02 98.93 38.14
N LYS A 37 27.95 99.00 39.11
CA LYS A 37 28.94 97.94 39.31
C LYS A 37 28.30 96.64 39.79
N MET A 38 27.40 96.71 40.78
CA MET A 38 26.69 95.52 41.26
C MET A 38 25.84 94.88 40.15
N GLU A 39 25.17 95.69 39.33
CA GLU A 39 24.43 95.19 38.16
C GLU A 39 25.36 94.57 37.11
N ASN A 40 26.51 95.19 36.83
CA ASN A 40 27.49 94.67 35.89
C ASN A 40 28.10 93.35 36.37
N ASP A 41 28.44 93.26 37.67
CA ASP A 41 28.98 92.04 38.28
C ASP A 41 27.95 90.91 38.23
N ALA A 42 26.68 91.18 38.55
CA ALA A 42 25.59 90.21 38.42
C ALA A 42 25.38 89.74 36.96
N LEU A 43 25.41 90.66 36.00
CA LEU A 43 25.31 90.31 34.57
C LEU A 43 26.55 89.54 34.08
N SER A 44 27.73 89.87 34.59
CA SER A 44 28.97 89.15 34.29
C SER A 44 28.91 87.73 34.83
N ASP A 45 28.39 87.52 36.04
CA ASP A 45 28.20 86.19 36.62
C ASP A 45 27.14 85.37 35.89
N MET A 46 26.04 86.00 35.45
CA MET A 46 25.04 85.38 34.57
C MET A 46 25.64 84.99 33.21
N LYS A 47 26.41 85.89 32.58
CA LYS A 47 27.08 85.64 31.30
C LYS A 47 28.15 84.55 31.42
N ALA A 48 28.85 84.51 32.55
CA ALA A 48 29.84 83.49 32.86
C ALA A 48 29.21 82.17 33.32
N LYS A 49 27.87 82.05 33.37
CA LYS A 49 27.16 80.85 33.81
C LYS A 49 27.51 80.41 35.24
N LYS A 50 27.93 81.35 36.10
CA LYS A 50 28.37 81.09 37.48
C LYS A 50 27.25 81.22 38.51
N THR A 51 26.02 81.50 38.08
CA THR A 51 24.88 81.53 38.99
C THR A 51 24.56 80.12 39.49
N PRO A 52 24.08 79.97 40.74
CA PRO A 52 23.75 78.65 41.29
C PRO A 52 22.69 77.91 40.45
N GLU A 53 21.79 78.65 39.79
CA GLU A 53 20.80 78.12 38.87
C GLU A 53 21.46 77.55 37.60
N SER A 54 22.52 78.18 37.10
CA SER A 54 23.25 77.71 35.91
C SER A 54 23.99 76.40 36.19
N ASN A 55 24.62 76.28 37.37
CA ASN A 55 25.23 75.02 37.81
C ASN A 55 24.15 73.93 37.95
N ARG A 56 22.98 74.26 38.51
CA ARG A 56 21.87 73.32 38.64
C ARG A 56 21.33 72.85 37.28
N ILE A 57 21.24 73.75 36.31
CA ILE A 57 20.85 73.40 34.93
C ILE A 57 21.91 72.46 34.32
N GLU A 58 23.20 72.69 34.54
CA GLU A 58 24.27 71.82 34.04
C GLU A 58 24.21 70.42 34.65
N GLU A 59 24.03 70.31 35.98
CA GLU A 59 23.82 69.03 36.68
C GLU A 59 22.63 68.26 36.11
N LEU A 60 21.47 68.91 35.97
CA LEU A 60 20.27 68.30 35.40
C LEU A 60 20.48 67.87 33.94
N THR A 61 21.23 68.66 33.16
CA THR A 61 21.55 68.33 31.78
C THR A 61 22.42 67.06 31.72
N ASP A 62 23.37 66.90 32.64
CA ASP A 62 24.20 65.71 32.70
C ASP A 62 23.46 64.48 33.23
N GLU A 63 22.55 64.65 34.19
CA GLU A 63 21.61 63.60 34.61
C GLU A 63 20.73 63.14 33.45
N ILE A 64 20.17 64.06 32.66
CA ILE A 64 19.38 63.75 31.46
C ILE A 64 20.22 62.99 30.44
N LYS A 65 21.47 63.41 30.17
CA LYS A 65 22.37 62.67 29.27
C LYS A 65 22.62 61.25 29.76
N LYS A 66 22.88 61.05 31.05
CA LYS A 66 23.09 59.72 31.64
C LYS A 66 21.85 58.85 31.51
N ALA A 67 20.67 59.38 31.83
CA ALA A 67 19.40 58.68 31.67
C ALA A 67 19.14 58.32 30.20
N ASN A 68 19.41 59.24 29.27
CA ASN A 68 19.30 58.98 27.83
C ASN A 68 20.24 57.86 27.39
N GLN A 69 21.50 57.88 27.80
CA GLN A 69 22.44 56.80 27.48
C GLN A 69 21.99 55.45 28.04
N GLU A 70 21.49 55.42 29.27
CA GLU A 70 20.98 54.19 29.89
C GLU A 70 19.73 53.66 29.15
N THR A 71 18.82 54.55 28.75
CA THR A 71 17.63 54.16 27.97
C THR A 71 18.00 53.66 26.58
N GLU A 72 18.97 54.28 25.90
CA GLU A 72 19.50 53.79 24.62
C GLU A 72 20.11 52.39 24.76
N ASN A 73 20.90 52.15 25.79
CA ASN A 73 21.49 50.83 26.07
C ASN A 73 20.40 49.78 26.32
N LYS A 74 19.38 50.10 27.13
CA LYS A 74 18.24 49.22 27.38
C LYS A 74 17.43 48.96 26.11
N LEU A 75 17.21 49.96 25.28
CA LEU A 75 16.52 49.82 23.99
C LEU A 75 17.32 48.94 23.02
N HIS A 76 18.64 49.11 22.96
CA HIS A 76 19.51 48.27 22.15
C HIS A 76 19.44 46.80 22.58
N TYR A 77 19.55 46.54 23.90
CA TYR A 77 19.43 45.19 24.45
C TYR A 77 18.04 44.58 24.19
N ARG A 78 16.97 45.37 24.37
CA ARG A 78 15.62 44.94 24.03
C ARG A 78 15.50 44.55 22.55
N ARG A 79 16.07 45.33 21.62
CA ARG A 79 16.08 45.00 20.19
C ARG A 79 16.81 43.69 19.90
N GLN A 80 17.92 43.41 20.59
CA GLN A 80 18.64 42.14 20.46
C GLN A 80 17.79 40.96 20.93
N LEU A 81 17.16 41.08 22.10
CA LEU A 81 16.25 40.05 22.62
C LEU A 81 15.06 39.82 21.69
N GLU A 82 14.45 40.89 21.17
CA GLU A 82 13.36 40.79 20.20
C GLU A 82 13.81 40.09 18.91
N HIS A 83 15.01 40.37 18.41
CA HIS A 83 15.56 39.67 17.25
C HIS A 83 15.77 38.18 17.53
N MET A 84 16.32 37.83 18.70
CA MET A 84 16.46 36.42 19.10
C MET A 84 15.11 35.72 19.23
N LEU A 85 14.11 36.38 19.83
CA LEU A 85 12.76 35.84 19.96
C LEU A 85 12.14 35.57 18.58
N ARG A 86 12.19 36.54 17.66
CA ARG A 86 11.65 36.36 16.30
C ARG A 86 12.34 35.21 15.56
N ARG A 87 13.66 35.08 15.73
CA ARG A 87 14.41 33.95 15.13
C ARG A 87 13.98 32.62 15.73
N LEU A 88 13.82 32.53 17.06
CA LEU A 88 13.35 31.31 17.72
C LEU A 88 11.93 30.94 17.29
N GLN A 89 11.02 31.92 17.19
CA GLN A 89 9.66 31.71 16.70
C GLN A 89 9.64 31.21 15.25
N LYS A 90 10.49 31.79 14.38
CA LYS A 90 10.63 31.31 13.00
C LYS A 90 11.14 29.87 12.96
N ASN A 91 12.15 29.55 13.78
CA ASN A 91 12.69 28.19 13.88
C ASN A 91 11.64 27.20 14.41
N GLN A 92 10.85 27.61 15.40
CA GLN A 92 9.75 26.80 15.92
C GLN A 92 8.77 26.43 14.82
N ILE A 93 8.28 27.42 14.05
CA ILE A 93 7.36 27.17 12.94
C ILE A 93 7.98 26.21 11.91
N THR A 94 9.27 26.34 11.61
CA THR A 94 9.94 25.40 10.69
C THR A 94 10.03 23.99 11.27
N PHE A 95 10.31 23.84 12.56
CA PHE A 95 10.35 22.52 13.20
C PHE A 95 8.97 21.89 13.29
N ASP A 96 7.94 22.66 13.60
CA ASP A 96 6.55 22.17 13.61
C ASP A 96 6.14 21.69 12.21
N ALA A 97 6.50 22.44 11.16
CA ALA A 97 6.27 22.00 9.78
C ALA A 97 7.05 20.70 9.43
N HIS A 98 8.28 20.56 9.91
CA HIS A 98 9.07 19.33 9.73
C HIS A 98 8.46 18.14 10.48
N ILE A 99 7.97 18.35 11.71
CA ILE A 99 7.32 17.31 12.51
C ILE A 99 6.04 16.85 11.83
N ASN A 100 5.18 17.78 11.39
CA ASN A 100 3.96 17.44 10.67
C ASN A 100 4.25 16.65 9.38
N ALA A 101 5.27 17.04 8.62
CA ALA A 101 5.68 16.30 7.42
C ALA A 101 6.19 14.88 7.75
N MET A 102 6.89 14.71 8.87
CA MET A 102 7.31 13.38 9.36
C MET A 102 6.11 12.54 9.82
N GLU A 103 5.14 13.14 10.49
CA GLU A 103 3.89 12.47 10.90
C GLU A 103 3.06 12.02 9.70
N GLU A 104 2.92 12.87 8.68
CA GLU A 104 2.26 12.51 7.42
C GLU A 104 2.97 11.36 6.71
N ALA A 105 4.30 11.39 6.65
CA ALA A 105 5.10 10.32 6.06
C ALA A 105 4.97 9.00 6.84
N LEU A 106 4.93 9.08 8.18
CA LEU A 106 4.71 7.92 9.03
C LEU A 106 3.31 7.32 8.82
N GLY A 107 2.27 8.15 8.81
CA GLY A 107 0.91 7.70 8.53
C GLY A 107 0.72 7.15 7.12
N ALA A 108 1.49 7.62 6.13
CA ALA A 108 1.54 7.02 4.80
C ALA A 108 2.20 5.63 4.81
N ALA A 109 3.35 5.50 5.50
CA ALA A 109 4.06 4.23 5.63
C ALA A 109 3.24 3.17 6.40
N GLU A 110 2.47 3.57 7.41
CA GLU A 110 1.56 2.69 8.13
C GLU A 110 0.44 2.15 7.22
N ARG A 111 -0.18 3.01 6.40
CA ARG A 111 -1.19 2.59 5.41
C ARG A 111 -0.60 1.63 4.37
N GLU A 112 0.58 1.95 3.82
CA GLU A 112 1.28 1.05 2.90
C GLU A 112 1.60 -0.31 3.55
N HIS A 113 1.98 -0.31 4.84
CA HIS A 113 2.21 -1.54 5.57
C HIS A 113 0.93 -2.39 5.70
N GLU A 114 -0.21 -1.76 5.99
CA GLU A 114 -1.51 -2.44 6.04
C GLU A 114 -1.91 -3.04 4.69
N ASP A 115 -1.69 -2.31 3.60
CA ASP A 115 -1.95 -2.77 2.23
C ASP A 115 -1.07 -3.98 1.87
N VAL A 116 0.24 -3.90 2.15
CA VAL A 116 1.16 -5.02 1.95
C VAL A 116 0.73 -6.24 2.77
N LYS A 117 0.27 -6.02 4.01
CA LYS A 117 -0.25 -7.10 4.87
C LYS A 117 -1.53 -7.71 4.30
N ALA A 118 -2.41 -6.93 3.68
CA ALA A 118 -3.59 -7.44 2.98
C ALA A 118 -3.21 -8.28 1.76
N LEU A 119 -2.28 -7.77 0.93
CA LEU A 119 -1.75 -8.50 -0.24
C LEU A 119 -1.07 -9.81 0.16
N MET A 120 -0.32 -9.84 1.26
CA MET A 120 0.28 -11.08 1.78
C MET A 120 -0.79 -12.11 2.14
N ARG A 121 -1.88 -11.72 2.81
CA ARG A 121 -2.99 -12.64 3.11
C ARG A 121 -3.66 -13.17 1.85
N GLN A 122 -3.85 -12.32 0.84
CA GLN A 122 -4.40 -12.75 -0.45
C GLN A 122 -3.46 -13.73 -1.17
N LEU A 123 -2.15 -13.49 -1.13
CA LEU A 123 -1.14 -14.40 -1.68
C LEU A 123 -1.15 -15.76 -0.97
N GLU A 124 -1.25 -15.75 0.37
CA GLU A 124 -1.36 -16.97 1.17
C GLU A 124 -2.63 -17.76 0.82
N ALA A 125 -3.77 -17.09 0.68
CA ALA A 125 -5.01 -17.72 0.23
C ALA A 125 -4.92 -18.27 -1.20
N GLY A 126 -4.26 -17.54 -2.12
CA GLY A 126 -3.99 -18.01 -3.47
C GLY A 126 -3.09 -19.25 -3.48
N LYS A 127 -2.06 -19.27 -2.64
CA LYS A 127 -1.15 -20.41 -2.47
C LYS A 127 -1.88 -21.63 -1.92
N THR A 128 -2.70 -21.48 -0.88
CA THR A 128 -3.46 -22.61 -0.31
C THR A 128 -4.43 -23.19 -1.33
N LYS A 129 -5.12 -22.35 -2.11
CA LYS A 129 -5.97 -22.78 -3.22
C LYS A 129 -5.19 -23.58 -4.27
N ALA A 130 -4.06 -23.04 -4.75
CA ALA A 130 -3.24 -23.73 -5.75
C ALA A 130 -2.71 -25.09 -5.26
N VAL A 131 -2.38 -25.21 -3.95
CA VAL A 131 -1.98 -26.48 -3.35
C VAL A 131 -3.15 -27.48 -3.29
N LEU A 132 -4.37 -27.02 -2.97
CA LEU A 132 -5.56 -27.85 -2.99
C LEU A 132 -5.87 -28.36 -4.40
N ASP A 133 -5.83 -27.47 -5.41
CA ASP A 133 -6.04 -27.82 -6.82
C ASP A 133 -5.00 -28.84 -7.29
N LEU A 134 -3.73 -28.66 -6.91
CA LEU A 134 -2.66 -29.63 -7.19
C LEU A 134 -2.96 -31.00 -6.59
N HIS A 135 -3.39 -31.06 -5.31
CA HIS A 135 -3.75 -32.32 -4.65
C HIS A 135 -4.98 -32.98 -5.28
N GLU A 136 -5.93 -32.21 -5.81
CA GLU A 136 -7.07 -32.72 -6.55
C GLU A 136 -6.64 -33.33 -7.89
N ILE A 137 -5.82 -32.63 -8.67
CA ILE A 137 -5.28 -33.13 -9.94
C ILE A 137 -4.45 -34.39 -9.72
N GLN A 138 -3.60 -34.41 -8.69
CA GLN A 138 -2.82 -35.60 -8.34
C GLN A 138 -3.71 -36.80 -8.00
N ARG A 139 -4.81 -36.59 -7.26
CA ARG A 139 -5.80 -37.65 -6.97
C ARG A 139 -6.49 -38.13 -8.25
N SER A 140 -6.93 -37.22 -9.11
CA SER A 140 -7.55 -37.55 -10.39
C SER A 140 -6.63 -38.39 -11.27
N VAL A 141 -5.38 -37.95 -11.47
CA VAL A 141 -4.36 -38.68 -12.24
C VAL A 141 -4.09 -40.06 -11.63
N ALA A 142 -4.06 -40.18 -10.30
CA ALA A 142 -3.86 -41.47 -9.65
C ALA A 142 -5.04 -42.44 -9.89
N VAL A 143 -6.28 -41.94 -9.92
CA VAL A 143 -7.46 -42.74 -10.28
C VAL A 143 -7.37 -43.17 -11.75
N GLU A 144 -7.13 -42.24 -12.67
CA GLU A 144 -6.98 -42.58 -14.09
C GLU A 144 -5.88 -43.61 -14.35
N ARG A 145 -4.73 -43.50 -13.65
CA ARG A 145 -3.64 -44.48 -13.76
C ARG A 145 -4.08 -45.87 -13.27
N ARG A 146 -4.85 -45.94 -12.18
CA ARG A 146 -5.40 -47.22 -11.70
C ARG A 146 -6.38 -47.82 -12.70
N ASP A 147 -7.25 -47.00 -13.27
CA ASP A 147 -8.24 -47.45 -14.26
C ASP A 147 -7.56 -47.91 -15.55
N ARG A 148 -6.59 -47.15 -16.07
CA ARG A 148 -5.76 -47.55 -17.21
C ARG A 148 -5.04 -48.87 -16.94
N ASN A 149 -4.42 -49.04 -15.77
CA ASN A 149 -3.75 -50.29 -15.40
C ASN A 149 -4.75 -51.47 -15.31
N ARG A 150 -5.96 -51.24 -14.80
CA ARG A 150 -7.02 -52.25 -14.77
C ARG A 150 -7.43 -52.67 -16.17
N VAL A 151 -7.63 -51.71 -17.08
CA VAL A 151 -7.95 -51.98 -18.49
C VAL A 151 -6.82 -52.73 -19.17
N ILE A 152 -5.56 -52.31 -19.00
CA ILE A 152 -4.39 -52.99 -19.56
C ILE A 152 -4.31 -54.43 -19.05
N SER A 153 -4.50 -54.65 -17.75
CA SER A 153 -4.50 -55.99 -17.16
C SER A 153 -5.63 -56.87 -17.72
N MET A 154 -6.83 -56.32 -17.89
CA MET A 154 -7.94 -57.03 -18.55
C MET A 154 -7.58 -57.42 -19.99
N ARG A 155 -7.04 -56.49 -20.78
CA ARG A 155 -6.61 -56.74 -22.16
C ARG A 155 -5.46 -57.76 -22.25
N GLN A 156 -4.50 -57.71 -21.33
CA GLN A 156 -3.44 -58.71 -21.24
C GLN A 156 -4.00 -60.10 -20.92
N ASN A 157 -4.97 -60.20 -20.01
CA ASN A 157 -5.62 -61.48 -19.71
C ASN A 157 -6.41 -62.01 -20.92
N GLU A 158 -7.14 -61.15 -21.64
CA GLU A 158 -7.82 -61.50 -22.89
C GLU A 158 -6.83 -62.01 -23.96
N ALA A 159 -5.72 -61.29 -24.17
CA ALA A 159 -4.68 -61.67 -25.11
C ALA A 159 -4.00 -62.99 -24.73
N ASN A 160 -3.70 -63.19 -23.44
CA ASN A 160 -3.13 -64.44 -22.93
C ASN A 160 -4.12 -65.61 -23.09
N ASN A 161 -5.41 -65.39 -22.88
CA ASN A 161 -6.42 -66.43 -23.09
C ASN A 161 -6.53 -66.78 -24.57
N ALA A 162 -6.54 -65.80 -25.47
CA ALA A 162 -6.54 -66.02 -26.91
C ALA A 162 -5.29 -66.78 -27.38
N ALA A 163 -4.10 -66.42 -26.88
CA ALA A 163 -2.85 -67.14 -27.18
C ALA A 163 -2.89 -68.60 -26.72
N LYS A 164 -3.45 -68.88 -25.53
CA LYS A 164 -3.65 -70.25 -25.05
C LYS A 164 -4.61 -71.04 -25.92
N MET A 165 -5.70 -70.42 -26.37
CA MET A 165 -6.67 -71.08 -27.26
C MET A 165 -6.06 -71.40 -28.62
N GLU A 166 -5.19 -70.52 -29.15
CA GLU A 166 -4.48 -70.77 -30.40
C GLU A 166 -3.42 -71.87 -30.23
N ALA A 167 -2.62 -71.84 -29.17
CA ALA A 167 -1.67 -72.92 -28.87
C ALA A 167 -2.38 -74.28 -28.75
N TRP A 168 -3.53 -74.33 -28.07
CA TRP A 168 -4.35 -75.53 -27.96
C TRP A 168 -4.98 -75.97 -29.29
N ARG A 169 -5.18 -75.04 -30.23
CA ARG A 169 -5.64 -75.35 -31.59
C ARG A 169 -4.51 -75.98 -32.41
N VAL A 170 -3.31 -75.39 -32.34
CA VAL A 170 -2.09 -75.89 -32.99
C VAL A 170 -1.73 -77.28 -32.46
N GLU A 171 -1.68 -77.48 -31.15
CA GLU A 171 -1.39 -78.79 -30.53
C GLU A 171 -2.40 -79.87 -30.96
N ARG A 172 -3.69 -79.52 -31.10
CA ARG A 172 -4.70 -80.44 -31.66
C ARG A 172 -4.55 -80.69 -33.15
N GLU A 173 -4.00 -79.75 -33.90
CA GLU A 173 -3.67 -79.94 -35.32
C GLU A 173 -2.42 -80.81 -35.47
N GLU A 174 -1.40 -80.58 -34.64
CA GLU A 174 -0.19 -81.41 -34.54
C GLU A 174 -0.55 -82.83 -34.13
N MET A 175 -1.29 -83.05 -33.05
CA MET A 175 -1.72 -84.42 -32.67
C MET A 175 -2.56 -85.10 -33.76
N ARG A 176 -3.39 -84.35 -34.51
CA ARG A 176 -4.13 -84.92 -35.65
C ARG A 176 -3.20 -85.22 -36.83
N ALA A 177 -2.20 -84.38 -37.08
CA ALA A 177 -1.22 -84.56 -38.14
C ALA A 177 -0.25 -85.70 -37.80
N GLU A 178 0.21 -85.81 -36.57
CA GLU A 178 1.01 -86.90 -36.02
C GLU A 178 0.23 -88.21 -36.12
N PHE A 179 -1.00 -88.26 -35.60
CA PHE A 179 -1.87 -89.43 -35.75
C PHE A 179 -2.12 -89.79 -37.23
N ALA A 180 -2.30 -88.80 -38.11
CA ALA A 180 -2.43 -89.03 -39.55
C ALA A 180 -1.12 -89.47 -40.23
N SER A 181 0.03 -89.09 -39.69
CA SER A 181 1.37 -89.50 -40.16
C SER A 181 1.72 -90.90 -39.68
N GLU A 182 1.34 -91.26 -38.45
CA GLU A 182 1.50 -92.58 -37.85
C GLU A 182 0.58 -93.61 -38.53
N MET A 183 -0.64 -93.19 -38.92
CA MET A 183 -1.57 -93.97 -39.75
C MET A 183 -1.14 -94.06 -41.23
N ARG A 184 -0.22 -93.20 -41.70
CA ARG A 184 0.41 -93.27 -43.03
C ARG A 184 1.69 -94.12 -43.01
N GLY A 185 1.87 -94.91 -41.94
CA GLY A 185 3.02 -95.77 -41.66
C GLY A 185 3.83 -96.18 -42.89
N ASP A 186 4.95 -95.51 -43.08
CA ASP A 186 5.98 -95.92 -44.03
C ASP A 186 7.27 -96.15 -43.22
N LEU A 187 7.51 -97.42 -42.89
CA LEU A 187 8.86 -97.97 -42.82
C LEU A 187 8.94 -99.03 -43.92
N SER A 188 9.60 -98.68 -45.01
CA SER A 188 9.80 -99.53 -46.20
C SER A 188 11.27 -99.98 -46.27
N ILE A 189 11.47 -101.12 -46.91
CA ILE A 189 12.74 -101.85 -47.14
C ILE A 189 13.81 -100.98 -47.86
N GLU A 190 13.44 -99.82 -48.41
CA GLU A 190 14.37 -98.76 -48.85
C GLU A 190 15.16 -98.09 -47.70
N GLU A 191 14.62 -98.07 -46.47
CA GLU A 191 15.28 -97.48 -45.29
C GLU A 191 16.41 -98.34 -44.75
N GLU A 192 16.38 -99.65 -44.97
CA GLU A 192 17.46 -100.58 -44.62
C GLU A 192 18.63 -100.46 -45.61
N ARG A 193 18.33 -100.18 -46.89
CA ARG A 193 19.35 -99.79 -47.88
C ARG A 193 19.92 -98.41 -47.61
N GLN A 194 19.07 -97.44 -47.24
CA GLN A 194 19.53 -96.15 -46.75
C GLN A 194 20.31 -96.26 -45.44
N LEU A 195 20.06 -97.26 -44.58
CA LEU A 195 20.81 -97.48 -43.34
C LEU A 195 22.24 -97.96 -43.62
N GLN A 196 22.45 -98.75 -44.68
CA GLN A 196 23.77 -99.17 -45.15
C GLN A 196 24.55 -98.03 -45.83
N THR A 197 23.90 -97.21 -46.67
CA THR A 197 24.52 -95.96 -47.17
C THR A 197 24.70 -94.92 -46.07
N ARG A 198 23.80 -94.85 -45.08
CA ARG A 198 23.93 -93.99 -43.89
C ARG A 198 25.02 -94.48 -42.94
N LEU A 199 25.40 -95.75 -42.94
CA LEU A 199 26.53 -96.29 -42.14
C LEU A 199 27.88 -95.95 -42.79
N GLN A 200 28.01 -96.09 -44.11
CA GLN A 200 29.21 -95.67 -44.85
C GLN A 200 29.31 -94.14 -44.96
N ALA A 201 28.18 -93.45 -45.16
CA ALA A 201 28.10 -92.01 -44.98
C ALA A 201 28.37 -91.65 -43.52
N ARG A 202 27.92 -92.42 -42.51
CA ARG A 202 28.29 -92.20 -41.10
C ARG A 202 29.78 -92.32 -40.87
N GLU A 203 30.50 -93.22 -41.53
CA GLU A 203 31.95 -93.36 -41.34
C GLU A 203 32.70 -92.18 -41.98
N ALA A 204 32.31 -91.79 -43.21
CA ALA A 204 32.84 -90.59 -43.85
C ALA A 204 32.43 -89.29 -43.13
N ASP A 205 31.21 -89.25 -42.60
CA ASP A 205 30.67 -88.19 -41.76
C ASP A 205 31.28 -88.25 -40.37
N VAL A 206 31.71 -89.41 -39.84
CA VAL A 206 32.44 -89.51 -38.57
C VAL A 206 33.88 -89.03 -38.76
N GLU A 207 34.52 -89.28 -39.91
CA GLU A 207 35.84 -88.74 -40.20
C GLU A 207 35.78 -87.22 -40.49
N LYS A 208 34.74 -86.76 -41.20
CA LYS A 208 34.43 -85.32 -41.34
C LYS A 208 34.05 -84.70 -40.02
N LEU A 209 33.21 -85.34 -39.21
CA LEU A 209 32.82 -84.89 -37.88
C LEU A 209 34.01 -84.96 -36.93
N GLN A 210 34.97 -85.87 -37.09
CA GLN A 210 36.21 -85.86 -36.31
C GLN A 210 37.09 -84.70 -36.72
N LYS A 211 37.24 -84.42 -38.02
CA LYS A 211 37.96 -83.22 -38.49
C LYS A 211 37.24 -81.93 -38.09
N GLU A 212 35.92 -81.86 -38.23
CA GLU A 212 35.09 -80.75 -37.79
C GLU A 212 35.04 -80.65 -36.27
N ASN A 213 35.13 -81.74 -35.52
CA ASN A 213 35.21 -81.73 -34.05
C ASN A 213 36.62 -81.38 -33.59
N GLU A 214 37.68 -81.77 -34.29
CA GLU A 214 39.04 -81.28 -34.08
C GLU A 214 39.15 -79.79 -34.41
N GLU A 215 38.47 -79.33 -35.46
CA GLU A 215 38.44 -77.93 -35.86
C GLU A 215 37.54 -77.11 -34.92
N ASN A 216 36.39 -77.65 -34.49
CA ASN A 216 35.50 -77.07 -33.48
C ASN A 216 36.13 -77.08 -32.09
N THR A 217 36.93 -78.09 -31.73
CA THR A 217 37.69 -78.10 -30.47
C THR A 217 38.85 -77.11 -30.54
N ARG A 218 39.52 -76.95 -31.69
CA ARG A 218 40.49 -75.86 -31.89
C ARG A 218 39.81 -74.49 -31.83
N GLN A 219 38.62 -74.33 -32.40
CA GLN A 219 37.85 -73.10 -32.34
C GLN A 219 37.32 -72.85 -30.91
N LEU A 220 36.85 -73.88 -30.20
CA LEU A 220 36.45 -73.81 -28.79
C LEU A 220 37.62 -73.45 -27.91
N ASN A 221 38.79 -74.07 -28.08
CA ASN A 221 39.99 -73.72 -27.33
C ASN A 221 40.44 -72.28 -27.61
N LYS A 222 40.34 -71.82 -28.87
CA LYS A 222 40.58 -70.40 -29.21
C LYS A 222 39.55 -69.47 -28.59
N LEU A 223 38.27 -69.84 -28.62
CA LEU A 223 37.18 -69.07 -28.00
C LEU A 223 37.33 -69.07 -26.47
N GLU A 224 37.80 -70.15 -25.86
CA GLU A 224 38.05 -70.27 -24.42
C GLU A 224 39.30 -69.48 -24.01
N GLU A 225 40.34 -69.44 -24.84
CA GLU A 225 41.51 -68.56 -24.68
C GLU A 225 41.13 -67.08 -24.83
N GLN A 226 40.34 -66.74 -25.85
CA GLN A 226 39.77 -65.40 -26.00
C GLN A 226 38.84 -65.05 -24.83
N PHE A 227 38.03 -66.00 -24.36
CA PHE A 227 37.10 -65.80 -23.25
C PHE A 227 37.85 -65.61 -21.93
N THR A 228 38.92 -66.37 -21.68
CA THR A 228 39.80 -66.16 -20.51
C THR A 228 40.54 -64.84 -20.59
N GLN A 229 40.97 -64.40 -21.78
CA GLN A 229 41.57 -63.09 -21.98
C GLN A 229 40.57 -61.95 -21.72
N VAL A 230 39.32 -62.07 -22.20
CA VAL A 230 38.25 -61.11 -21.90
C VAL A 230 37.88 -61.17 -20.42
N ARG A 231 37.84 -62.35 -19.79
CA ARG A 231 37.59 -62.54 -18.36
C ARG A 231 38.63 -61.83 -17.50
N GLN A 232 39.91 -61.94 -17.85
CA GLN A 232 41.00 -61.22 -17.17
C GLN A 232 40.93 -59.70 -17.37
N ALA A 233 40.56 -59.24 -18.57
CA ALA A 233 40.47 -57.81 -18.87
C ALA A 233 39.23 -57.13 -18.27
N THR A 234 38.11 -57.85 -18.16
CA THR A 234 36.81 -57.30 -17.72
C THR A 234 36.42 -57.66 -16.28
N GLY A 235 37.10 -58.64 -15.66
CA GLY A 235 36.89 -59.03 -14.25
C GLY A 235 35.56 -59.72 -13.96
N VAL A 236 34.87 -60.23 -14.98
CA VAL A 236 33.54 -60.85 -14.89
C VAL A 236 33.68 -62.36 -14.69
N ASN A 237 32.82 -63.02 -13.89
CA ASN A 237 33.01 -64.44 -13.52
C ASN A 237 32.18 -65.45 -14.32
N SER A 238 31.19 -65.00 -15.07
CA SER A 238 30.31 -65.84 -15.90
C SER A 238 30.09 -65.24 -17.29
N LEU A 239 29.90 -66.10 -18.30
CA LEU A 239 29.54 -65.71 -19.67
C LEU A 239 28.22 -64.93 -19.70
N GLU A 240 27.26 -65.33 -18.88
CA GLU A 240 25.95 -64.68 -18.80
C GLU A 240 26.08 -63.27 -18.22
N GLU A 241 26.91 -63.08 -17.20
CA GLU A 241 27.21 -61.76 -16.64
C GLU A 241 28.01 -60.89 -17.64
N MET A 242 28.83 -61.49 -18.50
CA MET A 242 29.57 -60.78 -19.56
C MET A 242 28.64 -60.31 -20.67
N VAL A 243 27.74 -61.18 -21.13
CA VAL A 243 26.73 -60.87 -22.14
C VAL A 243 25.77 -59.82 -21.61
N ASP A 244 25.28 -59.96 -20.38
CA ASP A 244 24.41 -58.96 -19.75
C ASP A 244 25.10 -57.60 -19.58
N LYS A 245 26.40 -57.60 -19.22
CA LYS A 245 27.19 -56.36 -19.17
C LYS A 245 27.40 -55.76 -20.55
N PHE A 246 27.63 -56.56 -21.58
CA PHE A 246 27.86 -56.05 -22.94
C PHE A 246 26.58 -55.50 -23.57
N VAL A 247 25.46 -56.24 -23.44
CA VAL A 247 24.13 -55.82 -23.88
C VAL A 247 23.65 -54.61 -23.07
N GLY A 248 23.87 -54.62 -21.76
CA GLY A 248 23.57 -53.50 -20.87
C GLY A 248 24.47 -52.29 -21.11
N GLN A 249 25.72 -52.49 -21.54
CA GLN A 249 26.68 -51.41 -21.81
C GLN A 249 26.29 -50.63 -23.07
N GLU A 250 25.77 -51.29 -24.11
CA GLU A 250 25.29 -50.58 -25.30
C GLU A 250 24.04 -49.73 -24.98
N GLY A 251 23.11 -50.28 -24.20
CA GLY A 251 21.94 -49.54 -23.70
C GLY A 251 22.33 -48.37 -22.78
N ASN A 252 23.26 -48.59 -21.85
CA ASN A 252 23.77 -47.56 -20.95
C ASN A 252 24.57 -46.48 -21.71
N ARG A 253 25.36 -46.87 -22.72
CA ARG A 253 26.08 -45.93 -23.58
C ARG A 253 25.11 -45.06 -24.38
N ASN A 254 24.05 -45.65 -24.94
CA ASN A 254 23.03 -44.91 -25.68
C ASN A 254 22.26 -43.97 -24.74
N ALA A 255 21.88 -44.42 -23.54
CA ALA A 255 21.25 -43.59 -22.53
C ALA A 255 22.13 -42.40 -22.11
N LEU A 256 23.44 -42.62 -21.93
CA LEU A 256 24.39 -41.55 -21.62
C LEU A 256 24.59 -40.57 -22.79
N ILE A 257 24.52 -41.05 -24.03
CA ILE A 257 24.58 -40.19 -25.22
C ILE A 257 23.32 -39.32 -25.32
N ASP A 258 22.15 -39.90 -25.07
CA ASP A 258 20.88 -39.17 -25.07
C ASP A 258 20.83 -38.16 -23.92
N GLU A 259 21.25 -38.55 -22.71
CA GLU A 259 21.34 -37.63 -21.56
C GLU A 259 22.36 -36.52 -21.81
N ARG A 260 23.52 -36.83 -22.40
CA ARG A 260 24.49 -35.81 -22.82
C ARG A 260 23.87 -34.84 -23.82
N LYS A 261 23.14 -35.33 -24.83
CA LYS A 261 22.48 -34.51 -25.84
C LYS A 261 21.40 -33.61 -25.22
N ASP A 262 20.62 -34.13 -24.27
CA ASP A 262 19.62 -33.37 -23.52
C ASP A 262 20.25 -32.29 -22.63
N VAL A 263 21.36 -32.61 -21.95
CA VAL A 263 22.10 -31.64 -21.13
C VAL A 263 22.76 -30.57 -22.00
N GLU A 264 23.36 -30.95 -23.13
CA GLU A 264 23.91 -30.01 -24.11
C GLU A 264 22.81 -29.10 -24.69
N GLY A 265 21.61 -29.64 -24.98
CA GLY A 265 20.45 -28.88 -25.38
C GLY A 265 19.99 -27.87 -24.32
N ARG A 266 19.87 -28.31 -23.05
CA ARG A 266 19.54 -27.41 -21.93
C ARG A 266 20.60 -26.32 -21.72
N LEU A 267 21.88 -26.66 -21.90
CA LEU A 267 22.98 -25.69 -21.82
C LEU A 267 22.92 -24.67 -22.97
N ALA A 268 22.60 -25.10 -24.19
CA ALA A 268 22.41 -24.22 -25.33
C ALA A 268 21.22 -23.28 -25.13
N ASP A 269 20.08 -23.79 -24.65
CA ASP A 269 18.91 -22.97 -24.32
C ASP A 269 19.21 -21.98 -23.17
N ALA A 270 19.97 -22.40 -22.15
CA ALA A 270 20.38 -21.51 -21.07
C ALA A 270 21.31 -20.40 -21.57
N LYS A 271 22.25 -20.72 -22.47
CA LYS A 271 23.11 -19.73 -23.13
C LYS A 271 22.30 -18.77 -23.99
N ARG A 272 21.34 -19.26 -24.78
CA ARG A 272 20.46 -18.41 -25.59
C ARG A 272 19.63 -17.48 -24.72
N ARG A 273 19.01 -17.97 -23.63
CA ARG A 273 18.27 -17.11 -22.69
C ARG A 273 19.17 -16.07 -22.00
N LYS A 274 20.41 -16.44 -21.68
CA LYS A 274 21.39 -15.50 -21.13
C LYS A 274 21.71 -14.41 -22.15
N GLU A 275 21.97 -14.78 -23.40
CA GLU A 275 22.29 -13.85 -24.48
C GLU A 275 21.09 -12.95 -24.83
N GLU A 276 19.87 -13.47 -24.87
CA GLU A 276 18.63 -12.70 -25.00
C GLU A 276 18.45 -11.72 -23.83
N ALA A 277 18.77 -12.13 -22.60
CA ALA A 277 18.71 -11.26 -21.43
C ALA A 277 19.81 -10.18 -21.44
N GLU A 278 21.02 -10.51 -21.90
CA GLU A 278 22.12 -9.57 -22.09
C GLU A 278 21.83 -8.58 -23.22
N GLN A 279 21.22 -9.02 -24.33
CA GLN A 279 20.75 -8.15 -25.40
C GLN A 279 19.65 -7.22 -24.90
N ARG A 280 18.62 -7.74 -24.21
CA ARG A 280 17.58 -6.91 -23.57
C ARG A 280 18.17 -5.93 -22.57
N PHE A 281 19.16 -6.34 -21.78
CA PHE A 281 19.84 -5.46 -20.85
C PHE A 281 20.65 -4.37 -21.57
N SER A 282 21.34 -4.72 -22.66
CA SER A 282 22.08 -3.77 -23.49
C SER A 282 21.13 -2.80 -24.20
N GLU A 283 19.98 -3.28 -24.68
CA GLU A 283 18.90 -2.47 -25.25
C GLU A 283 18.29 -1.56 -24.17
N LEU A 284 18.05 -2.05 -22.96
CA LEU A 284 17.55 -1.25 -21.83
C LEU A 284 18.56 -0.17 -21.41
N LYS A 285 19.85 -0.50 -21.45
CA LYS A 285 20.96 0.42 -21.20
C LYS A 285 21.08 1.48 -22.31
N ALA A 286 20.88 1.09 -23.57
CA ALA A 286 20.84 2.01 -24.72
C ALA A 286 19.56 2.86 -24.77
N SER A 287 18.44 2.31 -24.29
CA SER A 287 17.12 2.95 -24.16
C SER A 287 17.03 3.93 -22.98
N GLY A 288 18.12 4.17 -22.26
CA GLY A 288 18.19 5.29 -21.31
C GLY A 288 17.53 5.07 -19.96
N ILE A 289 17.20 3.83 -19.56
CA ILE A 289 16.73 3.55 -18.18
C ILE A 289 17.86 3.73 -17.13
N GLY A 290 19.10 3.95 -17.58
CA GLY A 290 20.25 4.27 -16.72
C GLY A 290 20.89 5.64 -16.94
N SER A 291 20.36 6.51 -17.81
CA SER A 291 20.87 7.89 -17.93
C SER A 291 20.09 8.79 -16.98
N THR A 292 20.73 9.15 -15.87
CA THR A 292 20.18 9.99 -14.79
C THR A 292 19.73 11.38 -15.24
N GLU A 293 20.01 11.78 -16.48
CA GLU A 293 19.67 13.10 -17.02
C GLU A 293 18.23 13.14 -17.57
N LEU A 294 17.78 12.12 -18.31
CA LEU A 294 16.44 12.10 -18.91
C LEU A 294 15.34 11.93 -17.83
N ASN A 295 15.58 11.06 -16.84
CA ASN A 295 14.65 10.89 -15.72
C ASN A 295 14.60 12.13 -14.82
N ARG A 296 15.68 12.92 -14.76
CA ARG A 296 15.71 14.16 -14.00
C ARG A 296 14.97 15.27 -14.75
N GLU A 297 15.14 15.42 -16.06
CA GLU A 297 14.39 16.40 -16.85
C GLU A 297 12.88 16.13 -16.82
N ILE A 298 12.47 14.87 -16.97
CA ILE A 298 11.05 14.48 -16.86
C ILE A 298 10.54 14.71 -15.44
N SER A 299 11.33 14.41 -14.41
CA SER A 299 10.96 14.70 -13.03
C SER A 299 10.86 16.19 -12.75
N ASP A 300 11.77 17.00 -13.30
CA ASP A 300 11.79 18.45 -13.15
C ASP A 300 10.60 19.07 -13.90
N GLU A 301 10.23 18.55 -15.07
CA GLU A 301 9.05 18.96 -15.83
C GLU A 301 7.75 18.59 -15.09
N LEU A 302 7.66 17.38 -14.52
CA LEU A 302 6.53 16.97 -13.68
C LEU A 302 6.44 17.83 -12.42
N ASN A 303 7.55 18.11 -11.76
CA ASN A 303 7.61 19.02 -10.60
C ASN A 303 7.16 20.44 -10.98
N HIS A 304 7.55 20.92 -12.16
CA HIS A 304 7.12 22.22 -12.68
C HIS A 304 5.61 22.25 -12.96
N LYS A 305 5.05 21.20 -13.59
CA LYS A 305 3.61 21.06 -13.82
C LYS A 305 2.82 21.00 -12.51
N ILE A 306 3.33 20.27 -11.51
CA ILE A 306 2.73 20.21 -10.17
C ILE A 306 2.74 21.59 -9.49
N LEU A 307 3.84 22.32 -9.57
CA LEU A 307 3.95 23.67 -9.02
C LEU A 307 3.00 24.65 -9.72
N SER A 308 2.93 24.61 -11.06
CA SER A 308 1.99 25.42 -11.85
C SER A 308 0.54 25.12 -11.46
N GLY A 309 0.16 23.85 -11.40
CA GLY A 309 -1.18 23.44 -10.98
C GLY A 309 -1.52 23.87 -9.54
N ARG A 310 -0.56 23.84 -8.61
CA ARG A 310 -0.74 24.36 -7.25
C ARG A 310 -0.93 25.88 -7.22
N MET A 311 -0.24 26.61 -8.09
CA MET A 311 -0.39 28.06 -8.22
C MET A 311 -1.79 28.41 -8.76
N GLU A 312 -2.23 27.74 -9.83
CA GLU A 312 -3.56 27.90 -10.40
C GLU A 312 -4.65 27.56 -9.38
N LEU A 313 -4.51 26.46 -8.63
CA LEU A 313 -5.44 26.08 -7.58
C LEU A 313 -5.58 27.15 -6.48
N LYS A 314 -4.49 27.82 -6.10
CA LYS A 314 -4.55 28.93 -5.12
C LYS A 314 -5.33 30.12 -5.68
N VAL A 315 -5.13 30.46 -6.95
CA VAL A 315 -5.83 31.56 -7.61
C VAL A 315 -7.32 31.25 -7.73
N THR A 316 -7.68 30.03 -8.16
CA THR A 316 -9.09 29.62 -8.27
C THR A 316 -9.75 29.55 -6.89
N LYS A 317 -9.07 29.02 -5.87
CA LYS A 317 -9.58 29.02 -4.49
C LYS A 317 -9.83 30.42 -3.97
N ALA A 318 -8.89 31.36 -4.15
CA ALA A 318 -9.08 32.75 -3.76
C ALA A 318 -10.23 33.44 -4.52
N ALA A 319 -10.46 33.06 -5.78
CA ALA A 319 -11.62 33.53 -6.54
C ALA A 319 -12.94 32.95 -6.00
N CYS A 320 -12.97 31.64 -5.66
CA CYS A 320 -14.12 30.99 -5.03
C CYS A 320 -14.45 31.61 -3.67
N GLU A 321 -13.47 31.80 -2.78
CA GLU A 321 -13.66 32.45 -1.48
C GLU A 321 -14.22 33.88 -1.63
N ARG A 322 -13.76 34.62 -2.65
CA ARG A 322 -14.31 35.95 -2.97
C ARG A 322 -15.76 35.88 -3.45
N LEU A 323 -16.09 34.93 -4.33
CA LEU A 323 -17.45 34.72 -4.82
C LEU A 323 -18.39 34.27 -3.70
N GLU A 324 -17.93 33.41 -2.79
CA GLU A 324 -18.67 33.03 -1.58
C GLU A 324 -18.94 34.25 -0.70
N GLY A 325 -17.96 35.13 -0.49
CA GLY A 325 -18.14 36.39 0.22
C GLY A 325 -19.20 37.28 -0.42
N VAL A 326 -19.19 37.40 -1.76
CA VAL A 326 -20.23 38.14 -2.51
C VAL A 326 -21.60 37.49 -2.36
N LEU A 327 -21.69 36.17 -2.45
CA LEU A 327 -22.94 35.45 -2.25
C LEU A 327 -23.52 35.67 -0.85
N VAL A 328 -22.70 35.58 0.20
CA VAL A 328 -23.11 35.86 1.58
C VAL A 328 -23.61 37.31 1.72
N ALA A 329 -22.88 38.28 1.15
CA ALA A 329 -23.31 39.68 1.16
C ALA A 329 -24.64 39.89 0.42
N LEU A 330 -24.87 39.21 -0.71
CA LEU A 330 -26.14 39.23 -1.43
C LEU A 330 -27.27 38.60 -0.60
N ARG A 331 -27.03 37.46 0.08
CA ARG A 331 -28.03 36.84 0.96
C ARG A 331 -28.42 37.78 2.10
N GLN A 332 -27.43 38.39 2.76
CA GLN A 332 -27.64 39.35 3.84
C GLN A 332 -28.32 40.65 3.35
N GLY A 333 -27.95 41.13 2.16
CA GLY A 333 -28.57 42.29 1.53
C GLY A 333 -30.04 42.05 1.17
N ALA A 334 -30.35 40.90 0.56
CA ALA A 334 -31.70 40.49 0.19
C ALA A 334 -32.60 40.34 1.43
N THR A 335 -32.13 39.60 2.44
CA THR A 335 -32.86 39.41 3.71
C THR A 335 -33.01 40.72 4.49
N GLY A 336 -31.96 41.55 4.55
CA GLY A 336 -32.00 42.85 5.22
C GLY A 336 -32.92 43.86 4.53
N LEU A 337 -32.99 43.85 3.19
CA LEU A 337 -33.95 44.65 2.42
C LEU A 337 -35.38 44.20 2.73
N PHE A 338 -35.64 42.89 2.67
CA PHE A 338 -36.95 42.33 2.99
C PHE A 338 -37.40 42.64 4.43
N GLN A 339 -36.53 42.48 5.42
CA GLN A 339 -36.82 42.84 6.82
C GLN A 339 -37.23 44.30 7.00
N ARG A 340 -36.59 45.22 6.28
CA ARG A 340 -36.98 46.65 6.31
C ARG A 340 -38.33 46.91 5.65
N LEU A 341 -38.64 46.15 4.60
CA LEU A 341 -39.92 46.23 3.89
C LEU A 341 -41.03 45.43 4.56
N GLN A 342 -40.70 44.60 5.55
CA GLN A 342 -41.64 43.75 6.27
C GLN A 342 -42.78 44.54 6.92
N THR A 343 -42.52 45.76 7.39
CA THR A 343 -43.55 46.65 7.96
C THR A 343 -44.62 47.06 6.95
N PHE A 344 -44.32 46.96 5.66
CA PHE A 344 -45.21 47.27 4.54
C PHE A 344 -45.84 46.02 3.92
N MET A 345 -45.65 44.83 4.52
CA MET A 345 -46.28 43.58 4.08
C MET A 345 -47.82 43.63 4.11
N HIS A 346 -48.42 44.50 4.93
CA HIS A 346 -49.87 44.70 4.91
C HIS A 346 -50.40 45.19 3.53
N LEU A 347 -49.54 45.80 2.70
CA LEU A 347 -49.89 46.17 1.32
C LEU A 347 -50.07 44.95 0.40
N LEU A 348 -49.49 43.80 0.77
CA LEU A 348 -49.60 42.51 0.09
C LEU A 348 -50.76 41.65 0.62
N GLU A 349 -51.27 41.91 1.82
CA GLU A 349 -52.29 41.07 2.49
C GLU A 349 -53.62 40.99 1.70
N SER A 350 -53.85 41.87 0.73
CA SER A 350 -54.98 41.78 -0.20
C SER A 350 -54.87 40.63 -1.23
N GLU A 351 -53.69 40.02 -1.40
CA GLU A 351 -53.42 38.99 -2.42
C GLU A 351 -53.05 37.61 -1.85
N GLY A 352 -53.14 37.42 -0.53
CA GLY A 352 -53.11 36.07 0.08
C GLY A 352 -51.73 35.43 0.26
N LEU A 353 -50.62 36.18 0.18
CA LEU A 353 -49.29 35.66 0.54
C LEU A 353 -49.09 35.68 2.06
N GLN A 354 -48.98 34.50 2.68
CA GLN A 354 -48.62 34.38 4.10
C GLN A 354 -47.12 34.60 4.30
N SER A 355 -46.77 35.38 5.33
CA SER A 355 -45.38 35.58 5.76
C SER A 355 -44.77 34.25 6.21
N GLY A 356 -43.87 33.68 5.41
CA GLY A 356 -42.97 32.61 5.84
C GLY A 356 -41.92 33.14 6.83
N ASP A 357 -41.30 32.23 7.58
CA ASP A 357 -40.27 32.58 8.56
C ASP A 357 -39.05 33.19 7.84
N VAL A 358 -38.67 34.41 8.23
CA VAL A 358 -37.61 35.20 7.57
C VAL A 358 -36.26 34.49 7.58
N ALA A 359 -36.06 33.58 8.54
CA ALA A 359 -34.84 32.81 8.72
C ALA A 359 -34.61 31.74 7.65
N THR A 360 -35.65 31.29 6.94
CA THR A 360 -35.57 30.18 5.96
C THR A 360 -35.82 30.61 4.51
N MET A 361 -35.97 31.92 4.27
CA MET A 361 -36.34 32.42 2.95
C MET A 361 -35.12 32.50 2.03
N GLU A 362 -35.22 31.91 0.83
CA GLU A 362 -34.13 31.97 -0.14
C GLU A 362 -33.90 33.43 -0.60
N PRO A 363 -32.66 33.86 -0.87
CA PRO A 363 -32.35 35.25 -1.24
C PRO A 363 -33.13 35.76 -2.45
N ILE A 364 -33.40 34.86 -3.40
CA ILE A 364 -34.17 35.17 -4.62
C ILE A 364 -35.63 35.45 -4.26
N GLU A 365 -36.21 34.67 -3.35
CA GLU A 365 -37.58 34.88 -2.85
C GLU A 365 -37.67 36.19 -2.06
N ALA A 366 -36.64 36.50 -1.26
CA ALA A 366 -36.52 37.78 -0.54
C ALA A 366 -36.46 38.99 -1.45
N ILE A 367 -35.73 38.91 -2.56
CA ILE A 367 -35.68 39.99 -3.55
C ILE A 367 -37.03 40.11 -4.27
N ASN A 368 -37.61 39.02 -4.76
CA ASN A 368 -38.89 39.04 -5.48
C ASN A 368 -40.02 39.60 -4.61
N LEU A 369 -40.07 39.23 -3.33
CA LEU A 369 -41.07 39.73 -2.41
C LEU A 369 -40.82 41.21 -2.07
N SER A 370 -39.57 41.61 -1.90
CA SER A 370 -39.18 43.02 -1.74
C SER A 370 -39.57 43.87 -2.94
N GLU A 371 -39.37 43.36 -4.16
CA GLU A 371 -39.79 44.01 -5.42
C GLU A 371 -41.30 44.19 -5.48
N PHE A 372 -42.07 43.19 -5.06
CA PHE A 372 -43.53 43.27 -5.03
C PHE A 372 -44.04 44.31 -4.03
N ILE A 373 -43.48 44.32 -2.81
CA ILE A 373 -43.81 45.34 -1.78
C ILE A 373 -43.51 46.73 -2.32
N LEU A 374 -42.32 46.94 -2.88
CA LEU A 374 -41.91 48.22 -3.44
C LEU A 374 -42.80 48.65 -4.60
N SER A 375 -43.22 47.72 -5.47
CA SER A 375 -44.15 47.99 -6.56
C SER A 375 -45.52 48.45 -6.04
N LYS A 376 -46.06 47.77 -5.01
CA LYS A 376 -47.31 48.17 -4.36
C LYS A 376 -47.18 49.47 -3.55
N MET A 377 -46.03 49.74 -2.95
CA MET A 377 -45.71 51.03 -2.35
C MET A 377 -45.69 52.13 -3.42
N MET A 378 -45.10 51.88 -4.59
CA MET A 378 -45.15 52.83 -5.71
C MET A 378 -46.56 53.02 -6.26
N GLU A 379 -47.40 51.98 -6.31
CA GLU A 379 -48.81 52.09 -6.72
C GLU A 379 -49.64 52.91 -5.71
N SER A 380 -49.42 52.70 -4.40
CA SER A 380 -50.12 53.42 -3.33
C SER A 380 -49.65 54.88 -3.16
N VAL A 381 -48.36 55.14 -3.39
CA VAL A 381 -47.81 56.51 -3.48
C VAL A 381 -48.16 57.17 -4.83
N GLY A 382 -48.35 56.38 -5.88
CA GLY A 382 -48.72 56.81 -7.24
C GLY A 382 -50.21 57.10 -7.45
N GLY A 383 -51.03 57.01 -6.40
CA GLY A 383 -52.47 57.35 -6.42
C GLY A 383 -52.79 58.85 -6.47
N GLY A 384 -51.88 59.70 -6.93
CA GLY A 384 -52.06 61.14 -7.04
C GLY A 384 -51.35 61.70 -8.27
N GLU A 385 -52.11 61.82 -9.36
CA GLU A 385 -51.84 62.55 -10.60
C GLU A 385 -50.58 62.21 -11.42
N ALA A 386 -50.83 61.98 -12.71
CA ALA A 386 -49.85 61.60 -13.70
C ALA A 386 -48.73 62.64 -13.90
N SER A 387 -47.49 62.17 -13.92
CA SER A 387 -46.46 62.73 -14.79
C SER A 387 -45.41 61.68 -15.17
N PRO A 388 -45.30 61.30 -16.45
CA PRO A 388 -44.25 60.43 -16.94
C PRO A 388 -43.04 61.28 -17.35
N SER A 389 -41.94 61.15 -16.62
CA SER A 389 -40.62 61.65 -17.02
C SER A 389 -39.62 61.24 -15.94
N ARG A 390 -38.45 60.66 -16.19
CA ARG A 390 -37.57 60.66 -17.36
C ARG A 390 -36.56 59.56 -17.06
N PHE A 391 -36.44 58.54 -17.89
CA PHE A 391 -35.18 57.78 -18.06
C PHE A 391 -35.35 56.84 -19.26
N ASN A 392 -35.61 57.41 -20.44
CA ASN A 392 -35.30 56.71 -21.68
C ASN A 392 -35.19 57.69 -22.86
N HIS A 393 -33.95 57.88 -23.30
CA HIS A 393 -33.47 58.12 -24.68
C HIS A 393 -32.30 59.09 -24.66
N THR A 394 -31.10 58.56 -24.89
CA THR A 394 -30.36 58.79 -26.14
C THR A 394 -29.13 57.89 -26.20
N MET A 395 -29.21 56.82 -26.99
CA MET A 395 -28.12 56.51 -27.91
C MET A 395 -28.38 57.36 -29.16
N PRO A 396 -27.33 57.85 -29.84
CA PRO A 396 -26.91 57.07 -31.00
C PRO A 396 -25.40 57.02 -31.24
N ASN A 397 -25.03 55.90 -31.86
CA ASN A 397 -23.92 55.69 -32.78
C ASN A 397 -23.62 56.90 -33.67
N GLU A 398 -22.35 57.11 -34.01
CA GLU A 398 -21.96 57.34 -35.41
C GLU A 398 -20.49 56.94 -35.62
N GLU A 399 -20.30 56.11 -36.65
CA GLU A 399 -19.02 55.83 -37.30
C GLU A 399 -18.64 57.00 -38.21
N ASP A 400 -17.36 57.00 -38.57
CA ASP A 400 -16.80 57.46 -39.84
C ASP A 400 -16.21 58.89 -39.97
N SER A 401 -14.88 58.88 -39.99
CA SER A 401 -14.05 59.38 -41.10
C SER A 401 -13.47 60.82 -41.09
N VAL A 402 -12.20 60.83 -41.53
CA VAL A 402 -11.39 61.87 -42.21
C VAL A 402 -10.43 62.75 -41.37
N ASP A 403 -9.15 62.43 -41.62
CA ASP A 403 -7.86 63.10 -41.40
C ASP A 403 -7.72 64.45 -42.19
N PRO A 404 -6.55 65.08 -42.38
CA PRO A 404 -5.51 65.66 -41.49
C PRO A 404 -5.43 67.20 -41.60
N THR A 405 -4.88 67.91 -40.60
CA THR A 405 -3.84 68.99 -40.73
C THR A 405 -3.58 69.75 -39.41
N ASP A 406 -2.47 69.41 -38.74
CA ASP A 406 -1.38 70.23 -38.13
C ASP A 406 -1.61 71.62 -37.48
N PRO A 407 -0.72 72.15 -36.60
CA PRO A 407 0.04 71.59 -35.47
C PRO A 407 -0.27 72.29 -34.12
N GLY A 408 0.03 71.67 -32.98
CA GLY A 408 0.20 72.45 -31.74
C GLY A 408 0.12 71.70 -30.41
N ALA A 409 1.29 71.26 -29.93
CA ALA A 409 1.73 71.20 -28.53
C ALA A 409 0.84 70.52 -27.46
N GLY A 410 1.36 69.41 -26.90
CA GLY A 410 1.03 68.97 -25.54
C GLY A 410 1.26 67.49 -25.30
N ASN A 411 2.33 67.16 -24.57
CA ASN A 411 2.60 65.95 -23.79
C ASN A 411 1.61 64.77 -23.88
N ASP A 412 2.10 63.61 -24.34
CA ASP A 412 2.29 62.42 -23.50
C ASP A 412 2.73 61.22 -24.37
N GLU A 413 4.00 60.83 -24.23
CA GLU A 413 4.53 59.62 -24.85
C GLU A 413 4.05 58.38 -24.08
N ALA A 414 3.21 57.57 -24.73
CA ALA A 414 3.10 56.17 -24.43
C ALA A 414 4.31 55.43 -25.01
N SER A 415 5.03 54.68 -24.19
CA SER A 415 5.85 53.58 -24.67
C SER A 415 5.60 52.32 -23.86
N THR A 416 5.45 51.26 -24.63
CA THR A 416 5.07 49.89 -24.33
C THR A 416 6.08 49.16 -23.45
N TRP A 417 5.56 48.36 -22.52
CA TRP A 417 6.04 47.04 -22.11
C TRP A 417 7.55 46.78 -22.08
N SER A 418 8.09 46.57 -20.87
CA SER A 418 9.10 45.53 -20.67
C SER A 418 9.06 44.95 -19.26
N SER A 419 9.42 43.66 -19.21
CA SER A 419 9.53 42.80 -18.03
C SER A 419 10.73 43.15 -17.15
N LEU A 420 10.68 42.63 -15.92
CA LEU A 420 11.75 42.50 -14.91
C LEU A 420 12.09 43.76 -14.10
N GLY A 421 11.79 43.72 -12.81
CA GLY A 421 12.31 44.64 -11.82
C GLY A 421 11.52 44.62 -10.53
N LEU A 422 12.09 43.97 -9.52
CA LEU A 422 11.63 43.89 -8.14
C LEU A 422 11.63 45.29 -7.49
N ASP A 423 10.76 45.44 -6.49
CA ASP A 423 10.77 46.41 -5.36
C ASP A 423 9.91 47.68 -5.40
N ASP A 424 9.23 47.83 -4.26
CA ASP A 424 8.55 48.98 -3.64
C ASP A 424 7.20 49.49 -4.19
N LEU A 425 6.14 49.24 -3.40
CA LEU A 425 5.10 50.21 -3.00
C LEU A 425 4.18 49.57 -1.92
N PRO A 426 3.48 50.36 -1.08
CA PRO A 426 3.58 50.28 0.36
C PRO A 426 2.31 49.75 1.05
N ASN A 427 2.53 49.33 2.29
CA ASN A 427 1.55 48.86 3.27
C ASN A 427 0.30 49.77 3.43
N PRO A 428 -0.93 49.25 3.26
CA PRO A 428 -2.12 49.87 3.84
C PRO A 428 -2.41 49.22 5.20
N ARG A 429 -2.09 49.95 6.26
CA ARG A 429 -2.75 49.79 7.57
C ARG A 429 -4.25 50.05 7.38
N ASN A 430 -5.09 49.02 7.55
CA ASN A 430 -6.27 49.11 8.42
C ASN A 430 -6.99 47.75 8.61
N ASN A 431 -7.02 47.33 9.88
CA ASN A 431 -8.08 46.61 10.58
C ASN A 431 -8.66 45.32 9.98
N VAL A 432 -7.96 44.20 10.21
CA VAL A 432 -8.61 42.89 10.32
C VAL A 432 -8.73 42.54 11.80
N ARG A 433 -9.97 42.47 12.28
CA ARG A 433 -10.32 41.97 13.61
C ARG A 433 -10.15 40.44 13.58
N VAL A 434 -9.11 39.95 14.25
CA VAL A 434 -8.83 38.50 14.36
C VAL A 434 -9.99 37.84 15.12
N ARG A 435 -10.74 36.94 14.47
CA ARG A 435 -11.66 36.02 15.15
C ARG A 435 -10.85 34.92 15.83
N SER A 436 -11.29 34.53 17.02
CA SER A 436 -10.55 33.57 17.85
C SER A 436 -10.66 32.14 17.30
N MET A 437 -9.56 31.39 17.42
CA MET A 437 -9.32 30.00 17.00
C MET A 437 -10.31 28.93 17.52
N VAL A 438 -11.34 29.34 18.26
CA VAL A 438 -12.37 28.44 18.81
C VAL A 438 -13.49 28.21 17.78
N GLU A 439 -13.90 29.23 17.02
CA GLU A 439 -14.99 29.09 16.01
C GLU A 439 -14.56 28.30 14.76
N GLN A 440 -13.27 28.18 14.50
CA GLN A 440 -12.77 27.51 13.29
C GLN A 440 -12.63 25.98 13.47
N ARG A 441 -12.63 25.49 14.72
CA ARG A 441 -12.62 24.05 15.02
C ARG A 441 -14.01 23.41 15.00
N ASP A 442 -15.06 24.18 15.25
CA ASP A 442 -16.43 23.65 15.30
C ASP A 442 -17.02 23.42 13.89
N MET A 443 -16.54 24.14 12.88
CA MET A 443 -16.96 23.95 11.48
C MET A 443 -16.29 22.74 10.81
N ASP A 444 -15.03 22.45 11.15
CA ASP A 444 -14.32 21.28 10.62
C ASP A 444 -14.77 19.97 11.30
N ALA A 445 -15.35 20.04 12.51
CA ALA A 445 -15.87 18.88 13.24
C ALA A 445 -17.26 18.41 12.76
N GLN A 446 -17.98 19.22 11.96
CA GLN A 446 -19.36 18.93 11.52
C GLN A 446 -19.45 18.31 10.12
N ALA A 447 -18.34 18.21 9.39
CA ALA A 447 -18.31 17.67 8.03
C ALA A 447 -17.97 16.18 7.94
N ASP A 448 -17.59 15.52 9.04
CA ASP A 448 -17.05 14.15 9.02
C ASP A 448 -17.90 13.11 9.78
N ASP A 449 -19.15 13.44 10.16
CA ASP A 449 -20.02 12.56 10.95
C ASP A 449 -21.10 11.85 10.12
N SER A 450 -20.67 11.12 9.08
CA SER A 450 -21.54 10.12 8.42
C SER A 450 -20.76 8.87 8.02
N TYR A 451 -20.22 8.15 9.00
CA TYR A 451 -20.13 6.68 9.07
C TYR A 451 -19.19 6.28 10.22
N ARG A 452 -19.72 6.11 11.44
CA ARG A 452 -19.05 5.29 12.46
C ARG A 452 -20.06 4.72 13.46
N PRO A 453 -20.12 3.40 13.67
CA PRO A 453 -20.91 2.82 14.74
C PRO A 453 -20.19 2.99 16.08
N THR A 454 -20.97 3.33 17.09
CA THR A 454 -20.62 3.53 18.50
C THR A 454 -20.03 2.27 19.16
N PRO A 455 -18.94 2.38 19.95
CA PRO A 455 -18.51 1.30 20.83
C PRO A 455 -19.28 1.38 22.16
N GLY A 456 -20.13 0.38 22.38
CA GLY A 456 -20.81 0.16 23.65
C GLY A 456 -19.84 -0.28 24.74
N ARG A 457 -19.79 0.52 25.79
CA ARG A 457 -19.27 0.26 27.14
C ARG A 457 -19.95 -0.97 27.74
N ILE A 458 -19.21 -1.99 28.17
CA ILE A 458 -19.71 -3.00 29.12
C ILE A 458 -18.67 -3.31 30.19
N SER A 459 -19.11 -3.08 31.42
CA SER A 459 -18.55 -3.46 32.71
C SER A 459 -18.76 -4.95 33.01
N GLU A 460 -17.89 -5.48 33.86
CA GLU A 460 -17.99 -6.77 34.54
C GLU A 460 -19.34 -6.95 35.26
N GLU A 461 -19.92 -8.16 35.18
CA GLU A 461 -20.46 -9.00 36.28
C GLU A 461 -21.47 -10.05 35.76
N GLU A 462 -21.78 -11.00 36.64
CA GLU A 462 -21.99 -12.43 36.41
C GLU A 462 -23.43 -12.90 36.06
N GLU A 463 -23.48 -14.21 35.77
CA GLU A 463 -24.55 -15.20 36.05
C GLU A 463 -25.68 -15.52 35.05
N LYS A 464 -25.66 -16.82 34.68
CA LYS A 464 -26.77 -17.78 34.49
C LYS A 464 -27.81 -17.57 33.37
N GLY A 465 -27.71 -18.49 32.40
CA GLY A 465 -28.75 -19.52 32.22
C GLY A 465 -29.72 -19.33 31.05
N GLY A 466 -29.74 -20.33 30.15
CA GLY A 466 -30.97 -20.90 29.61
C GLY A 466 -31.51 -20.35 28.29
N GLU A 467 -31.23 -21.12 27.24
CA GLU A 467 -32.13 -21.48 26.12
C GLU A 467 -32.46 -20.46 25.01
N ASP A 468 -32.06 -20.91 23.81
CA ASP A 468 -32.66 -20.79 22.48
C ASP A 468 -32.94 -19.42 21.87
N MET A 469 -32.13 -19.07 20.86
CA MET A 469 -32.63 -18.70 19.53
C MET A 469 -31.54 -18.84 18.46
N GLU A 470 -31.97 -19.37 17.33
CA GLU A 470 -31.25 -19.79 16.14
C GLU A 470 -30.36 -18.72 15.45
N ASN A 471 -29.30 -19.24 14.79
CA ASN A 471 -28.69 -18.71 13.57
C ASN A 471 -27.84 -17.43 13.64
N VAL A 472 -26.58 -17.55 14.07
CA VAL A 472 -25.42 -16.89 13.43
C VAL A 472 -24.22 -17.85 13.49
N SER A 473 -23.90 -18.49 12.37
CA SER A 473 -22.66 -19.27 12.23
C SER A 473 -21.51 -18.34 11.84
N ASP A 474 -20.97 -17.63 12.83
CA ASP A 474 -19.71 -16.90 12.66
C ASP A 474 -18.52 -17.81 12.96
N HIS A 475 -17.56 -17.84 12.04
CA HIS A 475 -16.41 -18.72 12.06
C HIS A 475 -15.47 -18.39 13.23
N MET A 476 -15.53 -19.18 14.30
CA MET A 476 -14.43 -19.23 15.28
C MET A 476 -13.18 -19.78 14.58
N VAL A 477 -12.23 -18.88 14.28
CA VAL A 477 -10.87 -19.25 13.87
C VAL A 477 -10.24 -20.05 15.03
N PRO A 478 -9.84 -21.31 14.84
CA PRO A 478 -9.25 -22.09 15.91
C PRO A 478 -7.94 -21.48 16.39
N ASP A 479 -7.77 -21.36 17.70
CA ASP A 479 -6.57 -20.79 18.31
C ASP A 479 -5.29 -21.45 17.81
N ARG A 480 -4.20 -20.68 17.79
CA ARG A 480 -2.86 -21.12 17.37
C ARG A 480 -2.41 -22.42 18.06
N GLU A 481 -2.84 -22.66 19.30
CA GLU A 481 -2.56 -23.89 20.02
C GLU A 481 -3.35 -25.09 19.48
N PHE A 482 -4.61 -24.90 19.07
CA PHE A 482 -5.42 -25.91 18.41
C PHE A 482 -4.81 -26.31 17.06
N ILE A 483 -4.34 -25.35 16.27
CA ILE A 483 -3.66 -25.62 14.99
C ILE A 483 -2.36 -26.40 15.21
N LYS A 484 -1.57 -26.05 16.25
CA LYS A 484 -0.36 -26.80 16.61
C LYS A 484 -0.65 -28.21 17.08
N LEU A 485 -1.67 -28.41 17.95
CA LEU A 485 -2.07 -29.74 18.40
C LEU A 485 -2.60 -30.58 17.24
N SER A 486 -3.42 -29.98 16.36
CA SER A 486 -3.94 -30.63 15.14
C SER A 486 -2.82 -31.04 14.20
N SER A 487 -1.87 -30.13 13.92
CA SER A 487 -0.71 -30.42 13.06
C SER A 487 0.19 -31.51 13.67
N SER A 488 0.45 -31.45 14.98
CA SER A 488 1.22 -32.49 15.69
C SER A 488 0.52 -33.84 15.65
N ARG A 489 -0.81 -33.86 15.81
CA ARG A 489 -1.62 -35.08 15.72
C ARG A 489 -1.59 -35.65 14.31
N GLN A 490 -1.79 -34.83 13.27
CA GLN A 490 -1.70 -35.25 11.87
C GLN A 490 -0.31 -35.78 11.50
N HIS A 491 0.76 -35.14 11.99
CA HIS A 491 2.13 -35.61 11.78
C HIS A 491 2.37 -36.98 12.47
N SER A 492 1.88 -37.15 13.69
CA SER A 492 1.98 -38.42 14.42
C SER A 492 1.18 -39.55 13.75
N GLU A 493 0.01 -39.25 13.20
CA GLU A 493 -0.81 -40.20 12.43
C GLU A 493 -0.14 -40.56 11.10
N MET A 494 0.48 -39.59 10.42
CA MET A 494 1.24 -39.83 9.18
C MET A 494 2.47 -40.70 9.42
N LEU A 495 3.17 -40.52 10.54
CA LEU A 495 4.29 -41.39 10.94
C LEU A 495 3.82 -42.81 11.26
N ARG A 496 2.73 -42.97 12.01
CA ARG A 496 2.13 -44.30 12.30
C ARG A 496 1.69 -44.99 11.02
N LYS A 497 1.13 -44.25 10.06
CA LYS A 497 0.73 -44.79 8.75
C LYS A 497 1.96 -45.26 7.96
N LYS A 498 3.00 -44.43 7.85
CA LYS A 498 4.27 -44.81 7.20
C LYS A 498 4.90 -46.04 7.86
N GLU A 499 4.87 -46.14 9.18
CA GLU A 499 5.38 -47.32 9.89
C GLU A 499 4.54 -48.58 9.59
N SER A 500 3.21 -48.45 9.55
CA SER A 500 2.32 -49.55 9.21
C SER A 500 2.50 -50.04 7.77
N ASP A 501 2.73 -49.10 6.83
CA ASP A 501 2.98 -49.39 5.42
C ASP A 501 4.37 -50.02 5.23
N ALA A 502 5.39 -49.57 5.96
CA ALA A 502 6.71 -50.19 5.99
C ALA A 502 6.66 -51.62 6.55
N ARG A 503 5.87 -51.86 7.61
CA ARG A 503 5.64 -53.22 8.15
C ARG A 503 4.91 -54.10 7.14
N ARG A 504 3.92 -53.57 6.42
CA ARG A 504 3.19 -54.30 5.37
C ARG A 504 4.10 -54.65 4.20
N LYS A 505 4.94 -53.70 3.75
CA LYS A 505 5.94 -53.92 2.70
C LYS A 505 6.97 -54.97 3.11
N LYS A 506 7.51 -54.89 4.33
CA LYS A 506 8.46 -55.88 4.86
C LYS A 506 7.84 -57.27 5.02
N MET A 507 6.55 -57.35 5.34
CA MET A 507 5.81 -58.62 5.40
C MET A 507 5.56 -59.20 3.99
N GLN A 508 5.31 -58.34 3.02
CA GLN A 508 5.16 -58.71 1.61
C GLN A 508 6.50 -59.17 1.00
N GLU A 509 7.59 -58.46 1.25
CA GLU A 509 8.95 -58.87 0.83
C GLU A 509 9.34 -60.23 1.46
N ARG A 510 8.96 -60.47 2.72
CA ARG A 510 9.13 -61.79 3.38
C ARG A 510 8.28 -62.90 2.78
N LEU A 511 7.11 -62.58 2.23
CA LEU A 511 6.26 -63.54 1.51
C LEU A 511 6.81 -63.85 0.12
N GLU A 512 7.41 -62.86 -0.54
CA GLU A 512 8.00 -63.01 -1.87
C GLU A 512 9.32 -63.81 -1.81
N ALA A 513 10.13 -63.60 -0.77
CA ALA A 513 11.42 -64.28 -0.55
C ALA A 513 11.33 -65.67 0.13
N ALA A 514 10.13 -66.15 0.47
CA ALA A 514 9.95 -67.44 1.15
C ALA A 514 9.72 -68.62 0.18
N ASP A 515 10.28 -69.78 0.50
CA ASP A 515 10.11 -71.04 -0.25
C ASP A 515 8.66 -71.57 -0.16
N GLU A 516 8.28 -72.46 -1.09
CA GLU A 516 6.95 -73.07 -1.23
C GLU A 516 6.38 -73.66 0.08
N ALA A 517 7.24 -74.21 0.95
CA ALA A 517 6.85 -74.75 2.25
C ALA A 517 6.48 -73.66 3.27
N ASP A 518 7.22 -72.55 3.27
CA ASP A 518 6.98 -71.41 4.19
C ASP A 518 5.80 -70.55 3.73
N LYS A 519 5.55 -70.45 2.42
CA LYS A 519 4.34 -69.83 1.85
C LYS A 519 3.05 -70.53 2.30
N LYS A 520 3.05 -71.87 2.41
CA LYS A 520 1.91 -72.64 2.93
C LYS A 520 1.70 -72.41 4.43
N ASN A 521 2.76 -72.31 5.22
CA ASN A 521 2.67 -72.02 6.66
C ASN A 521 2.17 -70.58 6.92
N LEU A 522 2.64 -69.59 6.16
CA LEU A 522 2.21 -68.20 6.28
C LEU A 522 0.76 -67.98 5.81
N SER A 523 0.31 -68.66 4.76
CA SER A 523 -1.09 -68.59 4.32
C SER A 523 -2.03 -69.22 5.36
N SER A 524 -1.60 -70.30 6.03
CA SER A 524 -2.36 -70.93 7.13
C SER A 524 -2.48 -70.01 8.35
N MET A 525 -1.44 -69.22 8.65
CA MET A 525 -1.45 -68.21 9.71
C MET A 525 -2.33 -67.01 9.37
N ALA A 526 -2.30 -66.55 8.12
CA ALA A 526 -3.19 -65.50 7.63
C ALA A 526 -4.67 -65.95 7.65
N SER A 527 -4.93 -67.21 7.29
CA SER A 527 -6.24 -67.86 7.37
C SER A 527 -6.74 -67.94 8.82
N ARG A 528 -5.91 -68.40 9.76
CA ARG A 528 -6.24 -68.43 11.20
C ARG A 528 -6.52 -67.04 11.76
N LYS A 529 -5.73 -66.04 11.37
CA LYS A 529 -5.92 -64.65 11.83
C LYS A 529 -7.19 -64.01 11.24
N LYS A 530 -7.57 -64.40 10.02
CA LYS A 530 -8.86 -64.03 9.40
C LYS A 530 -10.02 -64.68 10.15
N GLN A 531 -9.95 -66.00 10.40
CA GLN A 531 -10.95 -66.71 11.22
C GLN A 531 -11.08 -66.12 12.63
N GLN A 532 -9.97 -65.72 13.25
CA GLN A 532 -9.98 -65.09 14.57
C GLN A 532 -10.65 -63.70 14.54
N ARG A 533 -10.40 -62.89 13.49
CA ARG A 533 -11.11 -61.61 13.31
C ARG A 533 -12.59 -61.81 13.02
N ASP A 534 -12.94 -62.80 12.20
CA ASP A 534 -14.34 -63.10 11.88
C ASP A 534 -15.09 -63.61 13.13
N ALA A 535 -14.41 -64.37 14.00
CA ALA A 535 -14.95 -64.78 15.30
C ALA A 535 -15.09 -63.61 16.28
N ILE A 536 -14.13 -62.69 16.33
CA ILE A 536 -14.23 -61.46 17.14
C ILE A 536 -15.36 -60.57 16.63
N ASN A 537 -15.49 -60.41 15.31
CA ASN A 537 -16.57 -59.63 14.70
C ASN A 537 -17.95 -60.22 15.02
N LYS A 538 -18.09 -61.55 14.96
CA LYS A 538 -19.30 -62.26 15.39
C LYS A 538 -19.60 -62.12 16.88
N LEU A 539 -18.58 -61.94 17.72
CA LEU A 539 -18.76 -61.68 19.15
C LEU A 539 -19.10 -60.20 19.44
N THR A 540 -18.78 -59.29 18.52
CA THR A 540 -19.12 -57.86 18.62
C THR A 540 -20.42 -57.46 17.93
N GLU A 541 -20.92 -58.29 17.00
CA GLU A 541 -22.27 -58.16 16.46
C GLU A 541 -23.28 -58.46 17.57
N ARG A 542 -23.94 -57.41 18.06
CA ARG A 542 -25.02 -57.55 19.04
C ARG A 542 -26.23 -58.19 18.35
N PRO A 543 -26.91 -59.16 18.99
CA PRO A 543 -28.14 -59.72 18.43
C PRO A 543 -29.18 -58.60 18.24
N GLU A 544 -29.82 -58.55 17.07
CA GLU A 544 -30.87 -57.58 16.75
C GLU A 544 -31.99 -57.70 17.80
N GLN A 545 -32.29 -56.59 18.49
CA GLN A 545 -33.37 -56.56 19.49
C GLN A 545 -34.72 -56.51 18.76
N ILE A 546 -35.45 -57.62 18.85
CA ILE A 546 -36.79 -57.79 18.29
C ILE A 546 -37.70 -56.64 18.74
N GLY A 547 -38.35 -55.97 17.79
CA GLY A 547 -39.29 -54.87 18.02
C GLY A 547 -38.74 -53.45 17.85
N MET A 548 -37.45 -53.29 17.52
CA MET A 548 -36.83 -52.00 17.18
C MET A 548 -36.35 -51.99 15.72
N PRO A 549 -36.41 -50.85 14.99
CA PRO A 549 -35.91 -50.79 13.62
C PRO A 549 -34.40 -51.06 13.56
N LYS A 550 -33.92 -51.59 12.42
CA LYS A 550 -32.53 -52.03 12.24
C LYS A 550 -31.55 -50.89 12.50
N GLY A 551 -30.64 -51.09 13.44
CA GLY A 551 -29.57 -50.14 13.77
C GLY A 551 -29.86 -49.17 14.93
N ILE A 552 -31.04 -49.23 15.57
CA ILE A 552 -31.37 -48.40 16.74
C ILE A 552 -31.27 -49.20 18.03
N SER A 553 -30.59 -48.64 19.03
CA SER A 553 -30.42 -49.19 20.36
C SER A 553 -31.26 -48.43 21.39
N MET A 554 -31.62 -49.08 22.49
CA MET A 554 -32.29 -48.44 23.64
C MET A 554 -31.48 -47.31 24.30
N LYS A 555 -30.19 -47.20 23.97
CA LYS A 555 -29.30 -46.12 24.44
C LYS A 555 -29.32 -44.88 23.55
N ASP A 556 -29.96 -44.95 22.39
CA ASP A 556 -30.07 -43.81 21.50
C ASP A 556 -31.09 -42.81 22.05
N ASP A 557 -30.83 -41.54 21.79
CA ASP A 557 -31.61 -40.42 22.25
C ASP A 557 -33.06 -40.48 21.73
N PRO A 558 -34.04 -39.95 22.49
CA PRO A 558 -35.47 -40.15 22.23
C PRO A 558 -35.89 -39.69 20.83
N ILE A 559 -35.23 -38.64 20.32
CA ILE A 559 -35.50 -38.03 19.01
C ILE A 559 -35.03 -38.95 17.87
N THR A 560 -33.84 -39.56 18.00
CA THR A 560 -33.33 -40.53 17.04
C THR A 560 -34.21 -41.78 16.99
N ARG A 561 -34.70 -42.23 18.16
CA ARG A 561 -35.66 -43.33 18.24
C ARG A 561 -37.00 -42.98 17.59
N SER A 562 -37.56 -41.81 17.87
CA SER A 562 -38.85 -41.40 17.28
C SER A 562 -38.75 -41.22 15.77
N ASN A 563 -37.68 -40.60 15.28
CA ASN A 563 -37.45 -40.45 13.84
C ASN A 563 -37.30 -41.80 13.12
N ALA A 564 -36.63 -42.76 13.76
CA ALA A 564 -36.52 -44.09 13.18
C ALA A 564 -37.84 -44.86 13.17
N PHE A 565 -38.66 -44.75 14.21
CA PHE A 565 -40.02 -45.33 14.20
C PHE A 565 -40.95 -44.69 13.16
N LEU A 566 -40.74 -43.41 12.83
CA LEU A 566 -41.51 -42.69 11.82
C LEU A 566 -41.07 -43.02 10.39
N THR A 567 -39.82 -43.42 10.19
CA THR A 567 -39.22 -43.63 8.86
C THR A 567 -39.04 -45.10 8.50
N GLN A 568 -38.98 -45.99 9.48
CA GLN A 568 -38.77 -47.43 9.28
C GLN A 568 -39.81 -48.21 10.10
N MET A 569 -40.59 -49.06 9.44
CA MET A 569 -41.48 -49.97 10.15
C MET A 569 -40.65 -51.01 10.90
N PRO A 570 -40.87 -51.21 12.21
CA PRO A 570 -40.26 -52.32 12.92
C PRO A 570 -40.75 -53.65 12.31
N GLU A 571 -39.83 -54.60 12.10
CA GLU A 571 -40.19 -55.97 11.73
C GLU A 571 -40.91 -56.61 12.93
N LEU A 572 -42.24 -56.68 12.84
CA LEU A 572 -43.09 -57.40 13.78
C LEU A 572 -43.11 -58.89 13.38
N LEU A 573 -42.81 -59.76 14.35
CA LEU A 573 -43.10 -61.20 14.26
C LEU A 573 -44.57 -61.46 14.60
#